data_AF-A0A7U3YCV5-F1
#
_entry.id   AF-A0A7U3YCV5-F1
#
_cell.length_a   1.000
_cell.length_b   1.000
_cell.length_c   1.000
_cell.angle_alpha   90.00
_cell.angle_beta   90.00
_cell.angle_gamma   90.00
#
_symmetry.space_group_name_H-M   'P 1'
#
loop_
_entity.id
_entity.type
_entity.pdbx_description
1 polymer ?
#
loop_
_entity_poly.entity_id
_entity_poly.type
_entity_poly.pdbx_seq_one_letter_code
_entity_poly.pdbx_strand_id
1 'polypeptide(L)'
;MGMKSLEQYRADFIDVIKRTMATNLTNKGVSASTTESLKALADKIANVNTGKKWASGTVTSDSSGKFQVTGLSFTPSFFIAIGDSATNQGISIGVTKWWPYHSGELFSNGVNFAINFNGNVAFLSNGFMGQASGPGITIKWYAFE
;
A
#
# COMPACT_ATOMS: atom_id res chain seq x y z
N MET A 1 -30.01 32.21 34.67
CA MET A 1 -28.70 31.73 34.17
C MET A 1 -27.87 32.94 33.77
N GLY A 2 -26.62 33.04 34.21
CA GLY A 2 -25.74 34.14 33.79
C GLY A 2 -25.30 33.97 32.33
N MET A 3 -25.20 35.06 31.58
CA MET A 3 -24.56 35.01 30.26
C MET A 3 -23.06 34.77 30.42
N LYS A 4 -22.51 33.92 29.54
CA LYS A 4 -21.07 33.70 29.44
C LYS A 4 -20.39 34.97 28.92
N SER A 5 -19.17 35.26 29.40
CA SER A 5 -18.36 36.34 28.81
C SER A 5 -17.91 35.96 27.39
N LEU A 6 -17.46 36.96 26.63
CA LEU A 6 -16.92 36.75 25.29
C LEU A 6 -15.70 35.81 25.31
N GLU A 7 -14.88 35.90 26.36
CA GLU A 7 -13.71 35.06 26.61
C GLU A 7 -14.12 33.62 26.86
N GLN A 8 -15.17 33.39 27.65
CA GLN A 8 -15.72 32.07 27.90
C GLN A 8 -16.28 31.45 26.61
N TYR A 9 -17.03 32.21 25.80
CA TYR A 9 -17.49 31.74 24.49
C TYR A 9 -16.33 31.35 23.55
N ARG A 10 -15.24 32.13 23.53
CA ARG A 10 -14.03 31.83 22.75
C ARG A 10 -13.34 30.56 23.23
N ALA A 11 -13.20 30.36 24.53
CA ALA A 11 -12.62 29.15 25.12
C ALA A 11 -13.47 27.91 24.78
N ASP A 12 -14.77 27.98 25.01
CA ASP A 12 -15.72 26.89 24.70
C ASP A 12 -15.67 26.50 23.20
N PHE A 13 -15.59 27.48 22.31
CA PHE A 13 -15.48 27.25 20.86
C PHE A 13 -14.17 26.55 20.47
N ILE A 14 -13.04 26.96 21.06
CA ILE A 14 -11.73 26.32 20.87
C ILE A 14 -11.76 24.86 21.37
N ASP A 15 -12.43 24.58 22.49
CA ASP A 15 -12.60 23.22 23.01
C ASP A 15 -13.49 22.33 22.12
N VAL A 16 -14.53 22.90 21.48
CA VAL A 16 -15.31 22.20 20.46
C VAL A 16 -14.44 21.82 19.26
N ILE A 17 -13.60 22.73 18.76
CA ILE A 17 -12.68 22.45 17.64
C ILE A 17 -11.68 21.36 18.01
N LYS A 18 -10.96 21.50 19.15
CA LYS A 18 -9.99 20.48 19.61
C LYS A 18 -10.63 19.10 19.75
N ARG A 19 -11.83 19.01 20.33
CA ARG A 19 -12.58 17.76 20.46
C ARG A 19 -12.90 17.15 19.10
N THR A 20 -13.39 17.95 18.17
CA THR A 20 -13.72 17.50 16.80
C THR A 20 -12.47 17.01 16.05
N MET A 21 -11.35 17.74 16.14
CA MET A 21 -10.08 17.35 15.52
C MET A 21 -9.53 16.05 16.13
N ALA A 22 -9.47 15.95 17.47
CA ALA A 22 -8.97 14.75 18.15
C ALA A 22 -9.81 13.50 17.82
N THR A 23 -11.14 13.62 17.81
CA THR A 23 -12.04 12.54 17.39
C THR A 23 -11.79 12.15 15.92
N ASN A 24 -11.71 13.11 15.00
CA ASN A 24 -11.52 12.83 13.58
C ASN A 24 -10.15 12.19 13.27
N LEU A 25 -9.07 12.65 13.93
CA LEU A 25 -7.74 12.06 13.81
C LEU A 25 -7.70 10.64 14.37
N THR A 26 -8.31 10.42 15.54
CA THR A 26 -8.40 9.08 16.16
C THR A 26 -9.20 8.11 15.29
N ASN A 27 -10.31 8.56 14.71
CA ASN A 27 -11.11 7.80 13.73
C ASN A 27 -10.34 7.49 12.43
N LYS A 28 -9.23 8.19 12.16
CA LYS A 28 -8.30 7.95 11.06
C LYS A 28 -7.03 7.20 11.50
N GLY A 29 -7.00 6.64 12.70
CA GLY A 29 -5.88 5.86 13.24
C GLY A 29 -4.71 6.70 13.74
N VAL A 30 -4.82 8.03 13.75
CA VAL A 30 -3.79 8.95 14.28
C VAL A 30 -4.09 9.23 15.75
N SER A 31 -3.20 8.81 16.64
CA SER A 31 -3.34 9.08 18.08
C SER A 31 -3.41 10.59 18.35
N ALA A 32 -4.51 11.07 18.93
CA ALA A 32 -4.77 12.47 19.20
C ALA A 32 -5.61 12.66 20.48
N SER A 33 -5.35 13.73 21.23
CA SER A 33 -6.02 14.08 22.48
C SER A 33 -6.57 15.50 22.47
N THR A 34 -7.66 15.73 23.19
CA THR A 34 -8.27 17.06 23.40
C THR A 34 -7.41 18.01 24.26
N THR A 35 -6.41 17.46 24.95
CA THR A 35 -5.41 18.21 25.73
C THR A 35 -4.31 18.84 24.86
N GLU A 36 -4.21 18.46 23.59
CA GLU A 36 -3.22 19.02 22.67
C GLU A 36 -3.58 20.43 22.19
N SER A 37 -2.58 21.18 21.74
CA SER A 37 -2.81 22.48 21.12
C SER A 37 -3.46 22.31 19.73
N LEU A 38 -4.22 23.32 19.28
CA LEU A 38 -4.80 23.33 17.93
C LEU A 38 -3.75 23.13 16.84
N LYS A 39 -2.54 23.69 17.02
CA LYS A 39 -1.43 23.49 16.08
C LYS A 39 -0.96 22.04 16.05
N ALA A 40 -0.76 21.40 17.20
CA ALA A 40 -0.34 20.00 17.27
C ALA A 40 -1.37 19.05 16.61
N LEU A 41 -2.66 19.32 16.83
CA LEU A 41 -3.74 18.62 16.14
C LEU A 41 -3.76 18.88 14.63
N ALA A 42 -3.45 20.10 14.18
CA ALA A 42 -3.37 20.42 12.75
C ALA A 42 -2.15 19.77 12.08
N ASP A 43 -0.97 19.81 12.72
CA ASP A 43 0.27 19.18 12.23
C ASP A 43 0.07 17.66 12.03
N LYS A 44 -0.74 17.02 12.88
CA LYS A 44 -1.09 15.58 12.79
C LYS A 44 -1.92 15.21 11.56
N ILE A 45 -2.52 16.16 10.84
CA ILE A 45 -3.26 15.88 9.60
C ILE A 45 -2.34 15.24 8.55
N ALA A 46 -1.06 15.60 8.51
CA ALA A 46 -0.07 14.99 7.61
C ALA A 46 0.16 13.49 7.85
N ASN A 47 -0.20 12.97 9.03
CA ASN A 47 -0.07 11.57 9.40
C ASN A 47 -1.34 10.75 9.15
N VAL A 48 -2.43 11.37 8.68
CA VAL A 48 -3.69 10.67 8.36
C VAL A 48 -3.44 9.73 7.19
N ASN A 49 -3.65 8.42 7.39
CA ASN A 49 -3.65 7.50 6.26
C ASN A 49 -4.89 7.79 5.39
N THR A 50 -4.65 8.20 4.14
CA THR A 50 -5.69 8.63 3.20
C THR A 50 -6.40 7.47 2.50
N GLY A 51 -5.85 6.25 2.55
CA GLY A 51 -6.45 5.06 1.97
C GLY A 51 -5.43 3.94 1.76
N LYS A 52 -5.73 3.00 0.86
CA LYS A 52 -4.75 2.00 0.41
C LYS A 52 -3.60 2.69 -0.31
N LYS A 53 -2.38 2.56 0.19
CA LYS A 53 -1.18 2.95 -0.55
C LYS A 53 -1.01 2.06 -1.78
N TRP A 54 -0.40 2.63 -2.82
CA TRP A 54 0.06 1.88 -3.98
C TRP A 54 1.38 2.44 -4.49
N ALA A 55 2.11 1.63 -5.25
CA ALA A 55 3.34 2.00 -5.93
C ALA A 55 3.43 1.25 -7.26
N SER A 56 4.22 1.77 -8.19
CA SER A 56 4.55 1.09 -9.44
C SER A 56 5.97 1.39 -9.87
N GLY A 57 6.51 0.56 -10.75
CA GLY A 57 7.82 0.79 -11.35
C GLY A 57 8.22 -0.31 -12.33
N THR A 58 9.51 -0.41 -12.58
CA THR A 58 10.11 -1.52 -13.32
C THR A 58 11.17 -2.24 -12.48
N VAL A 59 11.43 -3.49 -12.81
CA VAL A 59 12.55 -4.29 -12.31
C VAL A 59 12.98 -5.26 -13.42
N THR A 60 14.23 -5.70 -13.43
CA THR A 60 14.73 -6.70 -14.39
C THR A 60 14.96 -8.03 -13.67
N SER A 61 14.58 -9.16 -14.27
CA SER A 61 14.85 -10.47 -13.68
C SER A 61 16.34 -10.84 -13.70
N ASP A 62 16.78 -11.53 -12.65
CA ASP A 62 18.14 -12.04 -12.50
C ASP A 62 18.46 -13.21 -13.47
N SER A 63 19.67 -13.76 -13.39
CA SER A 63 20.10 -14.90 -14.21
C SER A 63 19.31 -16.19 -14.01
N SER A 64 18.51 -16.28 -12.93
CA SER A 64 17.59 -17.39 -12.63
C SER A 64 16.12 -17.05 -12.95
N GLY A 65 15.85 -15.89 -13.56
CA GLY A 65 14.50 -15.41 -13.87
C GLY A 65 13.73 -14.87 -12.67
N LYS A 66 14.35 -14.68 -11.49
CA LYS A 66 13.68 -14.12 -10.31
C LYS A 66 13.74 -12.60 -10.30
N PHE A 67 12.77 -11.98 -9.64
CA PHE A 67 12.79 -10.54 -9.39
C PHE A 67 12.35 -10.22 -7.97
N GLN A 68 12.82 -9.09 -7.45
CA GLN A 68 12.50 -8.61 -6.11
C GLN A 68 12.36 -7.09 -6.10
N VAL A 69 11.29 -6.61 -5.47
CA VAL A 69 11.02 -5.19 -5.23
C VAL A 69 11.07 -4.96 -3.72
N THR A 70 11.80 -3.94 -3.27
CA THR A 70 11.94 -3.55 -1.86
C THR A 70 11.91 -2.03 -1.72
N GLY A 71 11.86 -1.52 -0.49
CA GLY A 71 11.86 -0.08 -0.21
C GLY A 71 10.49 0.60 -0.32
N LEU A 72 9.40 -0.18 -0.40
CA LEU A 72 8.04 0.36 -0.35
C LEU A 72 7.73 0.88 1.05
N SER A 73 7.00 2.00 1.14
CA SER A 73 6.55 2.64 2.39
C SER A 73 5.33 1.93 3.05
N PHE A 74 5.09 0.69 2.65
CA PHE A 74 4.01 -0.19 3.09
C PHE A 74 4.38 -1.66 2.83
N THR A 75 3.76 -2.56 3.59
CA THR A 75 3.74 -4.00 3.29
C THR A 75 2.64 -4.23 2.26
N PRO A 76 2.93 -4.73 1.04
CA PRO A 76 1.89 -5.00 0.06
C PRO A 76 0.98 -6.14 0.51
N SER A 77 -0.33 -6.05 0.24
CA SER A 77 -1.27 -7.18 0.30
C SER A 77 -1.58 -7.78 -1.07
N PHE A 78 -1.31 -7.02 -2.14
CA PHE A 78 -1.59 -7.38 -3.52
C PHE A 78 -0.53 -6.79 -4.45
N PHE A 79 -0.13 -7.54 -5.48
CA PHE A 79 0.65 -6.98 -6.59
C PHE A 79 0.31 -7.62 -7.93
N ILE A 80 0.58 -6.87 -9.00
CA ILE A 80 0.58 -7.33 -10.39
C ILE A 80 1.96 -7.05 -10.96
N ALA A 81 2.57 -8.03 -11.61
CA ALA A 81 3.80 -7.93 -12.37
C ALA A 81 3.52 -8.37 -13.82
N ILE A 82 4.08 -7.65 -14.79
CA ILE A 82 3.87 -7.88 -16.23
C ILE A 82 5.25 -7.90 -16.89
N GLY A 83 5.68 -9.07 -17.34
CA GLY A 83 6.93 -9.28 -18.08
C GLY A 83 6.65 -9.33 -19.58
N ASP A 84 7.42 -8.55 -20.34
CA ASP A 84 7.36 -8.52 -21.81
C ASP A 84 8.73 -8.85 -22.39
N SER A 85 8.75 -9.70 -23.41
CA SER A 85 9.95 -10.08 -24.15
C SER A 85 9.59 -10.54 -25.56
N ALA A 86 10.56 -10.52 -26.46
CA ALA A 86 10.34 -10.83 -27.88
C ALA A 86 9.80 -12.24 -28.17
N THR A 87 9.87 -13.17 -27.20
CA THR A 87 9.43 -14.57 -27.35
C THR A 87 8.40 -15.02 -26.32
N ASN A 88 8.33 -14.40 -25.14
CA ASN A 88 7.42 -14.77 -24.06
C ASN A 88 6.79 -13.51 -23.43
N GLN A 89 5.45 -13.47 -23.38
CA GLN A 89 4.71 -12.50 -22.56
C GLN A 89 4.08 -13.20 -21.36
N GLY A 90 4.13 -12.55 -20.20
CA GLY A 90 3.64 -13.12 -18.96
C GLY A 90 3.15 -12.10 -17.95
N ILE A 91 2.25 -12.57 -17.08
CA ILE A 91 1.73 -11.82 -15.94
C ILE A 91 1.97 -12.69 -14.69
N SER A 92 2.25 -12.07 -13.57
CA SER A 92 2.28 -12.71 -12.24
C SER A 92 1.45 -11.87 -11.29
N ILE A 93 0.63 -12.52 -10.46
CA ILE A 93 -0.27 -11.85 -9.51
C ILE A 93 -0.03 -12.47 -8.13
N GLY A 94 0.24 -11.63 -7.13
CA GLY A 94 0.36 -12.06 -5.74
C GLY A 94 -0.78 -11.50 -4.89
N VAL A 95 -1.30 -12.30 -3.96
CA VAL A 95 -2.25 -11.90 -2.90
C VAL A 95 -1.82 -12.49 -1.56
N THR A 96 -1.87 -11.74 -0.46
CA THR A 96 -1.43 -12.23 0.87
C THR A 96 -2.40 -13.19 1.55
N LYS A 97 -3.65 -13.28 1.10
CA LYS A 97 -4.76 -13.81 1.90
C LYS A 97 -5.21 -15.24 1.59
N TRP A 98 -4.38 -16.06 0.96
CA TRP A 98 -4.68 -17.48 0.71
C TRP A 98 -3.55 -18.38 1.20
N TRP A 99 -3.87 -19.15 2.24
CA TRP A 99 -3.14 -20.33 2.69
C TRP A 99 -3.78 -21.55 1.99
N PRO A 100 -3.02 -22.56 1.51
CA PRO A 100 -1.56 -22.70 1.53
C PRO A 100 -0.89 -22.17 0.26
N TYR A 101 0.45 -22.10 0.29
CA TYR A 101 1.32 -21.62 -0.80
C TYR A 101 0.95 -22.16 -2.19
N HIS A 102 0.46 -21.25 -3.05
CA HIS A 102 0.46 -21.36 -4.51
C HIS A 102 1.03 -20.02 -5.04
N SER A 103 1.82 -19.98 -6.12
CA SER A 103 2.58 -18.77 -6.54
C SER A 103 2.15 -18.18 -7.90
N GLY A 104 2.98 -18.10 -8.97
CA GLY A 104 2.41 -17.86 -10.32
C GLY A 104 3.29 -17.42 -11.49
N GLU A 105 3.26 -18.23 -12.57
CA GLU A 105 3.71 -17.88 -13.93
C GLU A 105 2.56 -18.05 -14.94
N LEU A 106 2.07 -16.94 -15.52
CA LEU A 106 1.31 -16.99 -16.77
C LEU A 106 2.28 -16.93 -17.96
N PHE A 107 2.17 -17.87 -18.90
CA PHE A 107 2.79 -17.81 -20.22
C PHE A 107 1.68 -17.81 -21.28
N SER A 108 1.83 -17.02 -22.34
CA SER A 108 1.03 -17.21 -23.56
C SER A 108 1.90 -17.79 -24.69
N ASN A 109 1.33 -18.76 -25.40
CA ASN A 109 1.82 -19.19 -26.71
C ASN A 109 0.59 -19.40 -27.59
N GLY A 110 0.11 -18.33 -28.22
CA GLY A 110 -1.09 -18.34 -29.05
C GLY A 110 -2.24 -17.47 -28.53
N VAL A 111 -3.24 -18.06 -27.85
CA VAL A 111 -4.61 -17.50 -27.88
C VAL A 111 -5.52 -17.66 -26.64
N ASN A 112 -5.06 -18.15 -25.48
CA ASN A 112 -5.95 -18.31 -24.31
C ASN A 112 -5.33 -17.88 -22.98
N PHE A 113 -6.16 -17.31 -22.09
CA PHE A 113 -5.79 -16.77 -20.78
C PHE A 113 -6.09 -17.78 -19.66
N ALA A 114 -5.08 -18.16 -18.89
CA ALA A 114 -5.23 -19.01 -17.71
C ALA A 114 -4.33 -18.51 -16.57
N ILE A 115 -4.89 -18.41 -15.36
CA ILE A 115 -4.17 -18.00 -14.14
C ILE A 115 -3.55 -19.27 -13.52
N ASN A 116 -2.22 -19.35 -13.48
CA ASN A 116 -1.47 -20.48 -12.90
C ASN A 116 -0.69 -20.01 -11.66
N PHE A 117 -0.48 -20.91 -10.70
CA PHE A 117 0.16 -20.64 -9.42
C PHE A 117 1.48 -21.43 -9.18
N ASN A 118 2.32 -21.60 -10.22
CA ASN A 118 3.74 -22.06 -10.21
C ASN A 118 4.82 -21.00 -9.84
N GLY A 119 5.80 -21.26 -8.94
CA GLY A 119 7.05 -20.46 -8.77
C GLY A 119 7.08 -19.36 -7.68
N ASN A 120 7.88 -19.54 -6.61
CA ASN A 120 7.90 -18.76 -5.33
C ASN A 120 7.56 -17.26 -5.42
N VAL A 121 6.28 -16.92 -5.15
CA VAL A 121 5.85 -15.56 -4.85
C VAL A 121 5.85 -15.36 -3.34
N ALA A 122 6.49 -14.30 -2.86
CA ALA A 122 6.51 -13.98 -1.43
C ALA A 122 6.36 -12.47 -1.19
N PHE A 123 5.63 -12.14 -0.13
CA PHE A 123 5.48 -10.78 0.38
C PHE A 123 6.57 -10.50 1.41
N LEU A 124 7.15 -9.31 1.34
CA LEU A 124 8.16 -8.81 2.27
C LEU A 124 7.56 -7.65 3.06
N SER A 125 8.11 -7.34 4.23
CA SER A 125 7.63 -6.23 5.09
C SER A 125 7.63 -4.86 4.40
N ASN A 126 8.42 -4.69 3.33
CA ASN A 126 8.54 -3.46 2.53
C ASN A 126 8.58 -3.75 1.01
N GLY A 127 7.97 -4.84 0.54
CA GLY A 127 8.23 -5.32 -0.81
C GLY A 127 7.57 -6.65 -1.18
N PHE A 128 8.01 -7.23 -2.28
CA PHE A 128 7.57 -8.53 -2.78
C PHE A 128 8.62 -9.15 -3.71
N MET A 129 8.51 -10.44 -3.97
CA MET A 129 9.30 -11.17 -4.95
C MET A 129 8.42 -12.11 -5.77
N GLY A 130 8.89 -12.44 -6.97
CA GLY A 130 8.27 -13.39 -7.86
C GLY A 130 9.25 -13.92 -8.91
N GLN A 131 8.71 -14.67 -9.87
CA GLN A 131 9.47 -15.30 -10.94
C GLN A 131 8.91 -14.85 -12.31
N ALA A 132 9.80 -14.63 -13.26
CA ALA A 132 9.50 -14.32 -14.64
C ALA A 132 9.88 -15.50 -15.55
N SER A 133 9.35 -15.49 -16.77
CA SER A 133 9.52 -16.51 -17.82
C SER A 133 10.97 -16.76 -18.29
N GLY A 134 11.95 -16.02 -17.77
CA GLY A 134 13.36 -16.13 -18.10
C GLY A 134 14.21 -15.02 -17.46
N PRO A 135 15.53 -15.04 -17.68
CA PRO A 135 16.45 -14.01 -17.20
C PRO A 135 16.43 -12.74 -18.06
N GLY A 136 16.77 -11.59 -17.48
CA GLY A 136 16.87 -10.31 -18.20
C GLY A 136 15.53 -9.71 -18.66
N ILE A 137 14.40 -10.26 -18.24
CA ILE A 137 13.06 -9.80 -18.59
C ILE A 137 12.78 -8.50 -17.83
N THR A 138 12.35 -7.45 -18.55
CA THR A 138 11.90 -6.22 -17.91
C THR A 138 10.45 -6.38 -17.48
N ILE A 139 10.21 -6.24 -16.18
CA ILE A 139 8.92 -6.42 -15.52
C ILE A 139 8.39 -5.06 -15.09
N LYS A 140 7.22 -4.68 -15.61
CA LYS A 140 6.42 -3.56 -15.07
C LYS A 140 5.62 -4.09 -13.89
N TRP A 141 5.59 -3.38 -12.78
CA TRP A 141 4.90 -3.83 -11.57
C TRP A 141 4.04 -2.76 -10.92
N TYR A 142 3.02 -3.22 -10.21
CA TYR A 142 2.08 -2.43 -9.42
C TYR A 142 1.85 -3.16 -8.09
N ALA A 143 2.04 -2.48 -6.97
CA ALA A 143 1.87 -3.03 -5.62
C ALA A 143 0.88 -2.19 -4.82
N PHE A 144 0.09 -2.83 -3.97
CA PHE A 144 -1.01 -2.23 -3.22
C PHE A 144 -1.03 -2.75 -1.77
N GLU A 145 -1.28 -1.85 -0.82
CA GLU A 145 -1.59 -2.15 0.59
C GLU A 145 -3.00 -2.74 0.74
#